data_AF-A0A7J7H4V0-F1
#
_entry.id   AF-A0A7J7H4V0-F1
#
_cell.length_a   1.000
_cell.length_b   1.000
_cell.length_c   1.000
_cell.angle_alpha   90.00
_cell.angle_beta   90.00
_cell.angle_gamma   90.00
#
_symmetry.space_group_name_H-M   'P 1'
#
loop_
_entity.id
_entity.type
_entity.pdbx_description
1 polymer ?
#
loop_
_entity_poly.entity_id
_entity_poly.type
_entity_poly.pdbx_seq_one_letter_code
_entity_poly.pdbx_strand_id
1 'polypeptide(L)'
;MDAVAVNDPFVDAKYMLEKTMDSLTFLQDGGKYASEGSLKGILGYTDEEVVSNDFVGDSRSSIFDAKAGMGLNASFMELVSWYDNEWGYSNRVLDLIEHMALVAASN
;
A
#
# COMPACT_ATOMS: atom_id res chain seq x y z
N MET A 1 -14.21 8.70 21.05
CA MET A 1 -13.63 9.60 20.04
C MET A 1 -14.13 9.05 18.73
N ASP A 2 -15.21 9.64 18.25
CA ASP A 2 -16.03 9.07 17.18
C ASP A 2 -15.36 9.39 15.84
N ALA A 3 -14.95 8.33 15.12
CA ALA A 3 -14.47 8.48 13.75
C ALA A 3 -15.68 8.72 12.85
N VAL A 4 -15.92 9.99 12.51
CA VAL A 4 -16.84 10.37 11.44
C VAL A 4 -16.08 10.19 10.13
N ALA A 5 -16.45 9.19 9.33
CA ALA A 5 -15.87 8.98 8.01
C ALA A 5 -16.35 10.09 7.05
N VAL A 6 -15.49 11.09 6.81
CA VAL A 6 -15.64 12.12 5.78
C VAL A 6 -14.50 11.89 4.79
N ASN A 7 -14.78 11.26 3.64
CA ASN A 7 -13.84 11.05 2.52
C ASN A 7 -12.37 10.82 2.93
N ASP A 8 -12.13 9.85 3.82
CA ASP A 8 -10.80 9.55 4.34
C ASP A 8 -10.17 8.45 3.46
N PRO A 9 -8.92 8.63 2.96
CA PRO A 9 -8.13 7.57 2.35
C PRO A 9 -7.72 6.56 3.43
N PHE A 10 -8.69 5.79 3.93
CA PHE A 10 -8.52 4.91 5.08
C PHE A 10 -8.78 3.46 4.66
N VAL A 11 -7.72 2.66 4.71
CA VAL A 11 -7.83 1.22 4.86
C VAL A 11 -6.89 0.72 5.94
N ASP A 12 -7.49 0.02 6.89
CA ASP A 12 -6.83 -0.88 7.83
C ASP A 12 -6.86 -2.30 7.23
N ALA A 13 -5.90 -2.60 6.35
CA ALA A 13 -5.77 -3.93 5.77
C ALA A 13 -4.90 -4.81 6.67
N LYS A 14 -5.52 -5.48 7.64
CA LYS A 14 -4.84 -6.46 8.49
C LYS A 14 -4.59 -7.76 7.71
N TYR A 15 -3.35 -8.00 7.32
CA TYR A 15 -2.94 -9.24 6.68
C TYR A 15 -2.55 -10.29 7.72
N MET A 16 -2.84 -11.56 7.43
CA MET A 16 -2.41 -12.70 8.22
C MET A 16 -1.48 -13.57 7.40
N LEU A 17 -0.28 -13.81 7.90
CA LEU A 17 0.72 -14.61 7.18
C LEU A 17 0.49 -16.10 7.43
N GLU A 18 0.45 -16.88 6.37
CA GLU A 18 0.34 -18.34 6.43
C GLU A 18 1.69 -19.00 6.76
N LYS A 19 2.80 -18.29 6.50
CA LYS A 19 4.17 -18.74 6.76
C LYS A 19 4.79 -17.93 7.88
N THR A 20 5.48 -18.62 8.78
CA THR A 20 6.30 -17.99 9.82
C THR A 20 7.39 -17.16 9.18
N MET A 21 7.55 -15.93 9.66
CA MET A 21 8.67 -15.06 9.34
C MET A 21 9.34 -14.61 10.63
N ASP A 22 10.66 -14.67 10.65
CA ASP A 22 11.44 -14.51 11.87
C ASP A 22 11.36 -13.08 12.44
N SER A 23 11.02 -12.08 11.61
CA SER A 23 10.91 -10.69 12.06
C SER A 23 10.00 -9.80 11.18
N LEU A 24 9.38 -8.80 11.81
CA LEU A 24 8.68 -7.70 11.13
C LEU A 24 9.62 -6.89 10.21
N THR A 25 10.90 -6.82 10.56
CA THR A 25 11.92 -6.11 9.76
C THR A 25 12.07 -6.73 8.37
N PHE A 26 11.93 -8.05 8.23
CA PHE A 26 11.97 -8.71 6.93
C PHE A 26 10.83 -8.23 6.01
N LEU A 27 9.64 -7.99 6.56
CA LEU A 27 8.50 -7.45 5.81
C LEU A 27 8.72 -5.99 5.42
N GLN A 28 9.28 -5.20 6.33
CA GLN A 28 9.63 -3.80 6.06
C GLN A 28 10.66 -3.71 4.93
N ASP A 29 11.72 -4.53 4.98
CA ASP A 29 12.75 -4.59 3.94
C ASP A 29 12.17 -5.06 2.59
N GLY A 30 11.30 -6.08 2.62
CA GLY A 30 10.60 -6.57 1.43
C GLY A 30 9.67 -5.53 0.81
N GLY A 31 8.91 -4.82 1.63
CA GLY A 31 8.04 -3.71 1.22
C GLY A 31 8.83 -2.58 0.57
N LYS A 32 9.95 -2.18 1.20
CA LYS A 32 10.86 -1.17 0.67
C LYS A 32 11.45 -1.59 -0.67
N TYR A 33 12.02 -2.79 -0.73
CA TYR A 33 12.60 -3.36 -1.96
C TYR A 33 11.57 -3.41 -3.11
N ALA A 34 10.34 -3.85 -2.85
CA ALA A 34 9.30 -3.90 -3.86
C ALA A 34 8.88 -2.49 -4.33
N SER A 35 8.76 -1.54 -3.40
CA SER A 35 8.40 -0.15 -3.69
C SER A 35 9.45 0.60 -4.52
N GLU A 36 10.73 0.27 -4.34
CA GLU A 36 11.84 0.87 -5.08
C GLU A 36 12.16 0.14 -6.39
N GLY A 37 11.68 -1.10 -6.53
CA GLY A 37 11.94 -2.00 -7.65
C GLY A 37 10.74 -2.18 -8.58
N SER A 38 10.23 -3.41 -8.62
CA SER A 38 9.23 -3.85 -9.61
C SER A 38 7.87 -3.18 -9.48
N LEU A 39 7.54 -2.63 -8.31
CA LEU A 39 6.27 -1.94 -8.05
C LEU A 39 6.44 -0.43 -7.91
N LYS A 40 7.56 0.12 -8.37
CA LYS A 40 7.81 1.56 -8.30
C LYS A 40 6.72 2.36 -8.98
N GLY A 41 6.20 3.36 -8.26
CA GLY A 41 5.07 4.19 -8.71
C GLY A 41 3.69 3.60 -8.43
N ILE A 42 3.62 2.32 -8.06
CA ILE A 42 2.38 1.62 -7.68
C ILE A 42 2.35 1.35 -6.17
N LEU A 43 3.43 0.82 -5.62
CA LEU A 43 3.67 0.62 -4.19
C LEU A 43 4.60 1.71 -3.67
N GLY A 44 4.21 2.35 -2.58
CA GLY A 44 5.02 3.25 -1.77
C GLY A 44 5.48 2.58 -0.48
N TYR A 45 6.46 3.20 0.16
CA TYR A 45 6.95 2.85 1.49
C TYR A 45 7.13 4.14 2.29
N THR A 46 6.72 4.14 3.55
CA THR A 46 6.99 5.23 4.48
C THR A 46 7.45 4.68 5.83
N ASP A 47 8.45 5.33 6.41
CA ASP A 47 8.91 5.18 7.78
C ASP A 47 8.76 6.49 8.58
N GLU A 48 7.99 7.44 8.05
CA GLU A 48 7.66 8.71 8.69
C GLU A 48 6.41 8.57 9.58
N GLU A 49 6.25 9.48 10.54
CA GLU A 49 4.99 9.57 11.29
C GLU A 49 3.99 10.36 10.46
N VAL A 50 2.94 9.68 9.99
CA VAL A 50 1.99 10.17 8.98
C VAL A 50 0.55 10.01 9.45
N VAL A 51 -0.34 10.76 8.83
CA VAL A 51 -1.80 10.66 8.98
C VAL A 51 -2.48 10.54 7.62
N SER A 52 -3.77 10.21 7.59
CA SER A 52 -4.52 10.00 6.34
C SER A 52 -4.41 11.17 5.36
N ASN A 53 -4.45 12.40 5.88
CA ASN A 53 -4.40 13.62 5.08
C ASN A 53 -3.10 13.81 4.30
N ASP A 54 -2.01 13.15 4.70
CA ASP A 54 -0.71 13.22 3.99
C ASP A 54 -0.74 12.46 2.65
N PHE A 55 -1.74 11.60 2.44
CA PHE A 55 -1.87 10.75 1.24
C PHE A 55 -3.00 11.18 0.30
N VAL A 56 -3.68 12.29 0.59
CA VAL A 56 -4.74 12.81 -0.30
C VAL A 56 -4.12 13.24 -1.64
N GLY A 57 -4.64 12.67 -2.74
CA GLY A 57 -4.11 12.88 -4.09
C GLY A 57 -2.85 12.07 -4.40
N ASP A 58 -2.49 11.09 -3.57
CA ASP A 58 -1.39 10.19 -3.87
C ASP A 58 -1.80 9.18 -4.96
N SER A 59 -1.06 9.14 -6.06
CA SER A 59 -1.38 8.30 -7.22
C SER A 59 -1.01 6.84 -7.03
N ARG A 60 -0.31 6.47 -5.95
CA ARG A 60 0.08 5.09 -5.66
C ARG A 60 -1.14 4.30 -5.18
N SER A 61 -1.16 2.99 -5.48
CA SER A 61 -2.25 2.11 -5.07
C SER A 61 -2.17 1.66 -3.62
N SER A 62 -0.98 1.75 -3.04
CA SER A 62 -0.68 1.26 -1.70
C SER A 62 0.60 1.94 -1.24
N ILE A 63 0.61 2.47 -0.02
CA ILE A 63 1.80 2.96 0.65
C ILE A 63 1.96 2.13 1.92
N PHE A 64 3.00 1.32 2.01
CA PHE A 64 3.29 0.51 3.18
C PHE A 64 3.82 1.37 4.32
N ASP A 65 3.18 1.30 5.48
CA ASP A 65 3.59 2.01 6.69
C ASP A 65 4.39 1.10 7.60
N ALA A 66 5.70 1.32 7.66
CA ALA A 66 6.61 0.48 8.41
C ALA A 66 6.43 0.61 9.93
N LYS A 67 5.89 1.73 10.42
CA LYS A 67 5.77 2.02 11.85
C LYS A 67 4.39 1.71 12.41
N ALA A 68 3.35 1.68 11.57
CA ALA A 68 2.00 1.36 11.99
C ALA A 68 1.73 -0.15 12.12
N GLY A 69 2.55 -1.00 11.50
CA GLY A 69 2.46 -2.46 11.65
C GLY A 69 2.94 -2.98 13.01
N MET A 70 2.41 -4.13 13.44
CA MET A 70 2.76 -4.76 14.70
C MET A 70 2.85 -6.29 14.57
N GLY A 71 3.94 -6.88 15.06
CA GLY A 71 4.05 -8.33 15.20
C GLY A 71 3.49 -8.80 16.54
N LEU A 72 2.44 -9.62 16.54
CA LEU A 72 1.96 -10.28 17.76
C LEU A 72 2.78 -11.53 18.10
N ASN A 73 3.23 -12.27 17.07
CA ASN A 73 4.17 -13.39 17.19
C ASN A 73 4.85 -13.69 15.84
N ALA A 74 5.69 -14.74 15.77
CA ALA A 74 6.46 -15.11 14.57
C ALA A 74 5.61 -15.49 13.33
N SER A 75 4.32 -15.77 13.49
CA SER A 75 3.40 -16.04 12.37
C SER A 75 2.24 -15.04 12.25
N PHE A 76 2.02 -14.23 13.28
CA PHE A 76 0.92 -13.26 13.33
C PHE A 76 1.50 -11.85 13.33
N MET A 77 1.40 -11.19 12.19
CA MET A 77 1.83 -9.81 12.02
C MET A 77 0.73 -9.01 11.37
N GLU A 78 0.44 -7.85 11.94
CA GLU A 78 -0.45 -6.85 11.38
C GLU A 78 0.38 -5.85 10.57
N LEU A 79 -0.04 -5.59 9.35
CA LEU A 79 0.57 -4.61 8.47
C LEU A 79 -0.46 -3.53 8.15
N VAL A 80 0.01 -2.31 7.92
CA VAL A 80 -0.85 -1.18 7.58
C VAL A 80 -0.40 -0.61 6.25
N SER A 81 -1.37 -0.28 5.40
CA SER A 81 -1.10 0.39 4.14
C SER A 81 -2.15 1.43 3.82
N TRP A 82 -1.67 2.62 3.47
CA TRP A 82 -2.49 3.75 3.05
C TRP A 82 -2.78 3.69 1.56
N TYR A 83 -3.93 4.22 1.13
CA TYR A 83 -4.17 4.55 -0.27
C TYR A 83 -5.30 5.57 -0.39
N ASP A 84 -5.21 6.43 -1.40
CA ASP A 84 -6.32 7.28 -1.81
C ASP A 84 -7.33 6.46 -2.64
N ASN A 85 -8.54 6.29 -2.11
CA ASN A 85 -9.58 5.45 -2.68
C ASN A 85 -10.17 6.02 -3.98
N GLU A 86 -10.09 7.33 -4.19
CA GLU A 86 -10.55 7.96 -5.41
C GLU A 86 -9.39 8.12 -6.40
N TRP A 87 -8.27 8.69 -5.94
CA TRP A 87 -7.16 9.07 -6.79
C TRP A 87 -6.29 7.88 -7.17
N GLY A 88 -5.86 7.07 -6.20
CA GLY A 88 -5.01 5.91 -6.44
C GLY A 88 -5.68 4.90 -7.38
N TYR A 89 -6.96 4.59 -7.14
CA TYR A 89 -7.73 3.70 -8.00
C TYR A 89 -7.95 4.28 -9.40
N SER A 90 -8.30 5.57 -9.52
CA SER A 90 -8.49 6.22 -10.83
C SER A 90 -7.22 6.17 -11.68
N ASN A 91 -6.04 6.34 -11.07
CA ASN A 91 -4.77 6.18 -11.78
C ASN A 91 -4.56 4.74 -12.28
N ARG A 92 -4.94 3.71 -11.50
CA ARG A 92 -4.88 2.31 -11.97
C ARG A 92 -5.82 2.01 -13.12
N VAL A 93 -6.98 2.67 -13.17
CA VAL A 93 -7.90 2.56 -14.31
C VAL A 93 -7.25 3.15 -15.57
N LEU A 94 -6.55 4.28 -15.46
CA LEU A 94 -5.81 4.87 -16.59
C LEU A 94 -4.67 3.96 -17.06
N ASP A 95 -3.88 3.42 -16.13
CA ASP A 95 -2.80 2.48 -16.44
C ASP A 95 -3.33 1.23 -17.17
N LEU A 96 -4.49 0.72 -16.76
CA LEU A 96 -5.13 -0.42 -17.42
C LEU A 96 -5.57 -0.07 -18.85
N ILE A 97 -6.16 1.11 -19.06
CA ILE A 97 -6.59 1.56 -20.39
C ILE A 97 -5.37 1.69 -21.31
N GLU A 98 -4.28 2.27 -20.83
CA GLU A 98 -3.03 2.38 -21.58
C GLU A 98 -2.49 0.98 -21.94
N HIS A 99 -2.46 0.06 -20.97
CA HIS A 99 -2.03 -1.31 -21.21
C HIS A 99 -2.90 -2.02 -22.26
N MET A 100 -4.22 -1.88 -22.19
CA MET A 100 -5.15 -2.44 -23.18
C MET A 100 -4.88 -1.89 -24.58
N ALA A 101 -4.64 -0.59 -24.70
CA ALA A 101 -4.31 0.05 -25.98
C ALA A 101 -2.98 -0.47 -26.55
N LEU A 102 -1.95 -0.60 -25.72
CA LEU A 102 -0.65 -1.15 -26.12
C LEU A 102 -0.75 -2.60 -26.62
N VAL A 103 -1.49 -3.44 -25.89
CA VAL A 103 -1.72 -4.85 -26.28
C VAL A 103 -2.52 -4.93 -27.57
N ALA A 104 -3.56 -4.10 -27.73
CA ALA A 104 -4.37 -4.08 -28.94
C ALA A 104 -3.58 -3.63 -30.19
N ALA A 105 -2.63 -2.70 -30.04
CA ALA A 105 -1.77 -2.25 -31.13
C ALA A 105 -0.65 -3.24 -31.49
N SER A 106 -0.37 -4.21 -30.62
CA SER A 106 0.67 -5.23 -30.82
C SER A 106 0.15 -6.52 -31.45
N ASN A 107 -1.15 -6.60 -31.76
CA ASN A 107 -1.84 -7.69 -32.47
C ASN A 107 -2.26 -7.25 -33.87
#